data_AF-A0A2E5B0J1-F1
#
_entry.id   AF-A0A2E5B0J1-F1
#
_cell.length_a   1.000
_cell.length_b   1.000
_cell.length_c   1.000
_cell.angle_alpha   90.00
_cell.angle_beta   90.00
_cell.angle_gamma   90.00
#
_symmetry.space_group_name_H-M   'P 1'
#
loop_
_entity.id
_entity.type
_entity.pdbx_description
1 polymer ?
#
loop_
_entity_poly.entity_id
_entity_poly.type
_entity_poly.pdbx_seq_one_letter_code
_entity_poly.pdbx_strand_id
1 'polypeptide(L)'
;MSPHHIGKNSHSAIYYKALEIFSLARNISGYLAHDLAHLQKNGAEDPNIYFTGDIVQQSVSLGPQILKAESQPFSEEKHKYAASVMRLSNLLYKNCERLERVNSNGKDFLPLLRKELKRFRKLQHTWRLTL
;
A
#
# COMPACT_ATOMS: atom_id res chain seq x y z
N MET A 1 3.63 -35.79 28.06
CA MET A 1 3.67 -34.31 28.06
C MET A 1 4.31 -33.88 26.75
N SER A 2 3.51 -33.54 25.74
CA SER A 2 4.04 -33.11 24.44
C SER A 2 4.45 -31.63 24.52
N PRO A 3 5.61 -31.24 24.00
CA PRO A 3 6.04 -29.86 24.03
C PRO A 3 5.15 -29.06 23.06
N HIS A 4 4.45 -28.07 23.60
CA HIS A 4 3.82 -27.02 22.81
C HIS A 4 4.91 -26.26 22.06
N HIS A 5 5.01 -26.52 20.76
CA HIS A 5 5.65 -25.58 19.85
C HIS A 5 4.82 -24.30 19.85
N ILE A 6 5.23 -23.32 20.66
CA ILE A 6 4.86 -21.92 20.45
C ILE A 6 5.55 -21.52 19.14
N GLY A 7 4.91 -21.84 18.03
CA GLY A 7 5.33 -21.39 16.72
C GLY A 7 5.34 -19.87 16.74
N LYS A 8 6.51 -19.27 16.55
CA LYS A 8 6.61 -17.86 16.19
C LYS A 8 5.76 -17.69 14.93
N ASN A 9 4.57 -17.10 15.06
CA ASN A 9 3.77 -16.64 13.91
C ASN A 9 4.51 -15.48 13.25
N SER A 10 5.59 -15.78 12.51
CA SER A 10 6.24 -14.81 11.65
C SER A 10 5.34 -14.61 10.44
N HIS A 11 4.77 -13.42 10.29
CA HIS A 11 4.05 -13.06 9.08
C HIS A 11 5.00 -13.07 7.87
N SER A 12 4.43 -13.18 6.67
CA SER A 12 5.21 -13.20 5.44
C SER A 12 5.98 -11.89 5.23
N ALA A 13 7.10 -11.96 4.51
CA ALA A 13 7.88 -10.77 4.17
C ALA A 13 7.06 -9.72 3.39
N ILE A 14 6.12 -10.16 2.55
CA ILE A 14 5.20 -9.27 1.82
C ILE A 14 4.24 -8.55 2.77
N TYR A 15 3.76 -9.21 3.84
CA TYR A 15 2.90 -8.59 4.84
C TYR A 15 3.64 -7.47 5.57
N TYR A 16 4.85 -7.72 6.08
CA TYR A 16 5.64 -6.66 6.71
C TYR A 16 5.94 -5.51 5.73
N LYS A 17 6.21 -5.83 4.47
CA LYS A 17 6.37 -4.81 3.42
C LYS A 17 5.12 -3.97 3.20
N ALA A 18 3.92 -4.57 3.28
CA ALA A 18 2.67 -3.83 3.20
C ALA A 18 2.52 -2.84 4.36
N LEU A 19 2.92 -3.22 5.58
CA LEU A 19 2.90 -2.34 6.75
C LEU A 19 3.88 -1.16 6.59
N GLU A 20 5.08 -1.41 6.08
CA GLU A 20 6.05 -0.35 5.77
C GLU A 20 5.50 0.64 4.74
N ILE A 21 4.88 0.13 3.65
CA ILE A 21 4.22 0.97 2.64
C ILE A 21 3.09 1.79 3.26
N PHE A 22 2.25 1.18 4.11
CA PHE A 22 1.18 1.90 4.79
C PHE A 22 1.71 3.02 5.71
N SER A 23 2.78 2.76 6.46
CA SER A 23 3.40 3.79 7.28
C SER A 23 3.93 4.94 6.44
N LEU A 24 4.62 4.63 5.34
CA LEU A 24 5.14 5.64 4.42
C LEU A 24 4.01 6.44 3.75
N ALA A 25 2.95 5.75 3.30
CA ALA A 25 1.77 6.35 2.70
C ALA A 25 1.07 7.35 3.63
N ARG A 26 0.94 7.03 4.93
CA ARG A 26 0.39 7.97 5.93
C ARG A 26 1.25 9.22 6.07
N ASN A 27 2.57 9.07 6.15
CA ASN A 27 3.46 10.21 6.25
C ASN A 27 3.34 11.12 5.02
N ILE A 28 3.38 10.54 3.82
CA ILE A 28 3.23 11.30 2.56
C ILE A 28 1.88 12.01 2.48
N SER A 29 0.80 11.32 2.84
CA SER A 29 -0.54 11.89 2.88
C SER A 29 -0.64 13.06 3.86
N GLY A 30 -0.02 12.96 5.04
CA GLY A 30 0.05 14.06 6.01
C GLY A 30 0.75 15.31 5.47
N TYR A 31 1.90 15.13 4.81
CA TYR A 31 2.60 16.25 4.15
C TYR A 31 1.77 16.87 3.02
N LEU A 32 1.17 16.03 2.16
CA LEU A 32 0.36 16.51 1.05
C LEU A 32 -0.93 17.20 1.48
N ALA A 33 -1.57 16.72 2.54
CA ALA A 33 -2.75 17.36 3.09
C ALA A 33 -2.43 18.78 3.56
N HIS A 34 -1.24 19.02 4.14
CA HIS A 34 -0.82 20.37 4.50
C HIS A 34 -0.66 21.26 3.27
N ASP A 35 -0.01 20.77 2.21
CA ASP A 35 0.21 21.52 0.96
C ASP A 35 -1.10 21.82 0.20
N LEU A 36 -2.08 20.91 0.26
CA LEU A 36 -3.28 20.92 -0.60
C LEU A 36 -4.57 21.33 0.11
N ALA A 37 -4.58 21.49 1.44
CA ALA A 37 -5.79 21.85 2.21
C ALA A 37 -6.25 23.29 2.01
N HIS A 38 -5.40 24.16 1.46
CA HIS A 38 -5.77 25.54 1.22
C HIS A 38 -6.80 25.63 0.08
N LEU A 39 -7.87 26.40 0.32
CA LEU A 39 -8.83 26.73 -0.73
C LEU A 39 -8.15 27.58 -1.81
N GLN A 40 -8.52 27.31 -3.05
CA GLN A 40 -8.12 28.12 -4.19
C GLN A 40 -8.77 29.51 -4.12
N LYS A 41 -8.29 30.46 -4.93
CA LYS A 41 -8.81 31.85 -4.98
C LYS A 41 -10.32 31.94 -5.25
N ASN A 42 -10.90 30.92 -5.89
CA ASN A 42 -12.33 30.81 -6.19
C ASN A 42 -13.14 30.11 -5.07
N GLY A 43 -12.51 29.75 -3.95
CA GLY A 43 -13.14 29.05 -2.83
C GLY A 43 -13.27 27.53 -3.01
N ALA A 44 -12.80 26.96 -4.12
CA ALA A 44 -12.81 25.51 -4.34
C ALA A 44 -11.61 24.82 -3.67
N GLU A 45 -11.78 23.55 -3.30
CA GLU A 45 -10.68 22.70 -2.84
C GLU A 45 -9.74 22.32 -4.01
N ASP A 46 -8.48 22.03 -3.71
CA ASP A 46 -7.61 21.40 -4.69
C ASP A 46 -8.08 19.94 -4.93
N PRO A 47 -8.48 19.54 -6.15
CA PRO A 47 -8.93 18.18 -6.43
C PRO A 47 -7.86 17.11 -6.15
N ASN A 48 -6.60 17.49 -6.07
CA ASN A 48 -5.49 16.61 -5.70
C ASN A 48 -5.56 16.16 -4.23
N ILE A 49 -6.30 16.86 -3.36
CA ILE A 49 -6.41 16.49 -1.95
C ILE A 49 -7.00 15.09 -1.76
N TYR A 50 -7.93 14.67 -2.63
CA TYR A 50 -8.63 13.39 -2.48
C TYR A 50 -7.75 12.17 -2.73
N PHE A 51 -6.79 12.23 -3.68
CA PHE A 51 -5.94 11.07 -3.93
C PHE A 51 -4.94 10.82 -2.78
N THR A 52 -4.69 11.82 -1.94
CA THR A 52 -3.89 11.64 -0.72
C THR A 52 -4.58 10.67 0.24
N GLY A 53 -5.92 10.71 0.30
CA GLY A 53 -6.74 9.73 1.01
C GLY A 53 -6.73 8.37 0.33
N ASP A 54 -6.82 8.33 -1.01
CA ASP A 54 -6.74 7.07 -1.76
C ASP A 54 -5.43 6.31 -1.49
N ILE A 55 -4.29 7.00 -1.42
CA ILE A 55 -2.99 6.39 -1.11
C ILE A 55 -3.02 5.69 0.25
N VAL A 56 -3.62 6.30 1.27
CA VAL A 56 -3.75 5.71 2.61
C VAL A 56 -4.70 4.53 2.58
N GLN A 57 -5.88 4.70 1.97
CA GLN A 57 -6.91 3.66 1.94
C GLN A 57 -6.48 2.42 1.15
N GLN A 58 -5.75 2.60 0.05
CA GLN A 58 -5.25 1.49 -0.74
C GLN A 58 -4.10 0.76 -0.05
N SER A 59 -3.20 1.50 0.62
CA SER A 59 -2.05 0.90 1.33
C SER A 59 -2.48 0.15 2.58
N VAL A 60 -3.39 0.68 3.40
CA VAL A 60 -3.91 -0.02 4.58
C VAL A 60 -4.63 -1.32 4.20
N SER A 61 -5.23 -1.36 3.01
CA SER A 61 -5.96 -2.52 2.51
C SER A 61 -5.05 -3.68 2.07
N LEU A 62 -3.75 -3.45 1.82
CA LEU A 62 -2.83 -4.51 1.38
C LEU A 62 -2.68 -5.62 2.43
N GLY A 63 -2.42 -5.24 3.69
CA GLY A 63 -2.20 -6.19 4.79
C GLY A 63 -3.35 -7.19 4.99
N PRO A 64 -4.60 -6.72 5.15
CA PRO A 64 -5.76 -7.60 5.28
C PRO A 64 -5.95 -8.55 4.09
N GLN A 65 -5.67 -8.11 2.86
CA GLN A 65 -5.81 -8.97 1.67
C GLN A 65 -4.72 -10.04 1.61
N ILE A 66 -3.49 -9.72 2.03
CA ILE A 66 -2.40 -10.70 2.16
C ILE A 66 -2.77 -11.75 3.21
N LEU A 67 -3.19 -11.33 4.41
CA LEU A 67 -3.57 -12.26 5.47
C LEU A 67 -4.74 -13.15 5.05
N LYS A 68 -5.75 -12.58 4.37
CA LYS A 68 -6.86 -13.36 3.83
C LYS A 68 -6.39 -14.39 2.82
N ALA A 69 -5.50 -14.03 1.90
CA ALA A 69 -4.93 -14.97 0.93
C ALA A 69 -4.15 -16.10 1.63
N GLU A 70 -3.35 -15.78 2.64
CA GLU A 70 -2.54 -16.77 3.36
C GLU A 70 -3.36 -17.70 4.25
N SER A 71 -4.55 -17.26 4.69
CA SER A 71 -5.43 -18.05 5.56
C SER A 71 -6.40 -18.97 4.81
N GLN A 72 -6.53 -18.87 3.49
CA GLN A 72 -7.50 -19.72 2.77
C GLN A 72 -6.99 -21.16 2.62
N PRO A 73 -7.85 -22.16 2.82
CA PRO A 73 -7.50 -23.56 2.59
C PRO A 73 -7.42 -23.91 1.10
N PHE A 74 -8.21 -23.24 0.25
CA PHE A 74 -8.33 -23.55 -1.17
C PHE A 74 -7.64 -22.52 -2.05
N SER A 75 -6.87 -23.00 -3.04
CA SER A 75 -6.06 -22.18 -3.96
C SER A 75 -6.88 -21.12 -4.70
N GLU A 76 -8.12 -21.39 -5.08
CA GLU A 76 -8.99 -20.43 -5.77
C GLU A 76 -9.20 -19.14 -4.94
N GLU A 77 -9.62 -19.28 -3.68
CA GLU A 77 -9.82 -18.12 -2.81
C GLU A 77 -8.49 -17.43 -2.46
N LYS A 78 -7.39 -18.19 -2.32
CA LYS A 78 -6.04 -17.58 -2.17
C LYS A 78 -5.73 -16.66 -3.35
N HIS A 79 -5.93 -17.13 -4.57
CA HIS A 79 -5.64 -16.38 -5.79
C HIS A 79 -6.56 -15.18 -5.99
N LYS A 80 -7.82 -15.26 -5.57
CA LYS A 80 -8.76 -14.13 -5.56
C LYS A 80 -8.27 -12.99 -4.66
N TYR A 81 -7.82 -13.30 -3.44
CA TYR A 81 -7.25 -12.29 -2.56
C TYR A 81 -5.88 -11.79 -3.06
N ALA A 82 -5.06 -12.66 -3.65
CA ALA A 82 -3.82 -12.25 -4.30
C ALA A 82 -4.04 -11.30 -5.50
N ALA A 83 -5.11 -11.51 -6.27
CA ALA A 83 -5.53 -10.59 -7.34
C ALA A 83 -5.96 -9.23 -6.76
N SER A 84 -6.63 -9.22 -5.60
CA SER A 84 -6.94 -7.98 -4.88
C SER A 84 -5.69 -7.23 -4.43
N VAL A 85 -4.68 -7.93 -3.90
CA VAL A 85 -3.36 -7.35 -3.56
C VAL A 85 -2.70 -6.74 -4.80
N MET A 86 -2.74 -7.44 -5.94
CA MET A 86 -2.21 -6.93 -7.21
C MET A 86 -2.93 -5.67 -7.70
N ARG A 87 -4.26 -5.64 -7.61
CA ARG A 87 -5.06 -4.47 -7.98
C ARG A 87 -4.70 -3.27 -7.11
N LEU A 88 -4.64 -3.46 -5.79
CA LEU A 88 -4.29 -2.40 -4.83
C LEU A 88 -2.86 -1.88 -5.05
N SER A 89 -1.88 -2.76 -5.27
CA SER A 89 -0.50 -2.33 -5.53
C SER A 89 -0.35 -1.56 -6.84
N ASN A 90 -1.14 -1.90 -7.85
CA ASN A 90 -1.21 -1.13 -9.10
C ASN A 90 -1.90 0.23 -8.93
N LEU A 91 -2.97 0.31 -8.14
CA LEU A 91 -3.62 1.59 -7.84
C LEU A 91 -2.67 2.53 -7.07
N LEU A 92 -1.95 2.01 -6.08
CA LEU A 92 -0.92 2.78 -5.36
C LEU A 92 0.16 3.31 -6.29
N TYR A 93 0.64 2.48 -7.20
CA TYR A 93 1.63 2.90 -8.20
C TYR A 93 1.09 4.03 -9.09
N LYS A 94 -0.14 3.92 -9.59
CA LYS A 94 -0.79 5.00 -10.37
C LYS A 94 -0.95 6.29 -9.57
N ASN A 95 -1.27 6.19 -8.28
CA ASN A 95 -1.35 7.37 -7.42
C ASN A 95 0.03 8.03 -7.20
N CYS A 96 1.12 7.27 -7.21
CA CYS A 96 2.48 7.84 -7.24
C CYS A 96 2.74 8.62 -8.54
N GLU A 97 2.30 8.10 -9.69
CA GLU A 97 2.41 8.81 -10.98
C GLU A 97 1.54 10.08 -11.01
N ARG A 98 0.41 10.10 -10.30
CA ARG A 98 -0.39 11.31 -10.13
C ARG A 98 0.34 12.36 -9.30
N LEU A 99 0.97 11.94 -8.20
CA LEU A 99 1.75 12.82 -7.33
C LEU A 99 2.90 13.53 -8.06
N GLU A 100 3.51 12.90 -9.07
CA GLU A 100 4.50 13.55 -9.95
C GLU A 100 3.99 14.78 -10.68
N ARG A 101 2.68 14.87 -10.91
CA ARG A 101 2.06 15.93 -11.69
C ARG A 101 1.56 17.07 -10.80
N VAL A 102 1.50 16.86 -9.49
CA VAL A 102 1.01 17.85 -8.52
C VAL A 102 2.08 18.89 -8.24
N ASN A 103 1.67 20.16 -8.13
CA ASN A 103 2.56 21.23 -7.70
C ASN A 103 2.66 21.27 -6.16
N SER A 104 3.32 20.26 -5.58
CA SER A 104 3.52 20.12 -4.13
C SER A 104 4.95 19.68 -3.83
N ASN A 105 5.41 19.95 -2.61
CA ASN A 105 6.69 19.43 -2.11
C ASN A 105 6.62 17.93 -1.87
N GLY A 106 5.42 17.33 -1.89
CA GLY A 106 5.22 15.90 -1.79
C GLY A 106 5.93 15.07 -2.88
N LYS A 107 6.38 15.71 -3.97
CA LYS A 107 7.24 15.09 -4.99
C LYS A 107 8.55 14.55 -4.43
N ASP A 108 9.07 15.13 -3.36
CA ASP A 108 10.34 14.71 -2.74
C ASP A 108 10.27 13.29 -2.15
N PHE A 109 9.06 12.82 -1.83
CA PHE A 109 8.86 11.46 -1.32
C PHE A 109 8.74 10.40 -2.41
N LEU A 110 8.59 10.79 -3.68
CA LEU A 110 8.39 9.86 -4.79
C LEU A 110 9.52 8.85 -4.99
N PRO A 111 10.82 9.23 -4.91
CA PRO A 111 11.91 8.26 -5.05
C PRO A 111 11.83 7.18 -3.98
N LEU A 112 11.49 7.55 -2.74
CA LEU A 112 11.33 6.62 -1.63
C LEU A 112 10.12 5.71 -1.86
N LEU A 113 8.94 6.27 -2.13
CA LEU A 113 7.72 5.48 -2.31
C LEU A 113 7.85 4.49 -3.48
N ARG A 114 8.45 4.91 -4.60
CA ARG A 114 8.70 4.01 -5.74
C ARG A 114 9.70 2.90 -5.43
N LYS A 115 10.74 3.19 -4.66
CA LYS A 115 11.69 2.17 -4.20
C LYS A 115 10.98 1.09 -3.37
N GLU A 116 10.11 1.51 -2.46
CA GLU A 116 9.36 0.61 -1.58
C GLU A 116 8.32 -0.21 -2.35
N LEU A 117 7.59 0.40 -3.29
CA LEU A 117 6.65 -0.31 -4.18
C LEU A 117 7.35 -1.29 -5.13
N LYS A 118 8.54 -0.96 -5.64
CA LYS A 118 9.33 -1.87 -6.48
C LYS A 118 9.77 -3.10 -5.69
N ARG A 119 10.18 -2.93 -4.43
CA ARG A 119 10.50 -4.04 -3.52
C ARG A 119 9.26 -4.89 -3.23
N PHE A 120 8.13 -4.26 -2.96
CA PHE A 120 6.86 -4.96 -2.75
C PHE A 120 6.44 -5.78 -3.97
N ARG A 121 6.53 -5.25 -5.19
CA ARG A 121 6.22 -6.01 -6.41
C ARG A 121 7.07 -7.26 -6.58
N LYS A 122 8.36 -7.21 -6.22
CA LYS A 122 9.23 -8.39 -6.23
C LYS A 122 8.77 -9.44 -5.23
N LEU A 123 8.50 -9.02 -3.99
CA LEU A 123 7.96 -9.91 -2.95
C LEU A 123 6.61 -10.50 -3.36
N GLN A 124 5.73 -9.69 -3.94
CA GLN A 124 4.42 -10.11 -4.43
C GLN A 124 4.52 -11.17 -5.54
N HIS A 125 5.47 -11.03 -6.46
CA HIS A 125 5.69 -12.03 -7.49
C HIS A 125 6.08 -13.38 -6.88
N THR A 126 7.09 -13.41 -6.02
CA THR A 126 7.54 -14.65 -5.35
C THR A 126 6.46 -15.23 -4.44
N TRP A 127 5.79 -14.40 -3.64
CA TRP A 127 4.70 -14.80 -2.75
C TRP A 127 3.54 -15.44 -3.49
N ARG A 128 3.17 -14.94 -4.68
CA ARG A 128 2.10 -15.54 -5.47
C ARG A 128 2.40 -16.97 -5.93
N LEU A 129 3.68 -17.34 -6.05
CA LEU A 129 4.10 -18.69 -6.41
C LEU A 129 4.00 -19.67 -5.24
N THR A 130 3.80 -19.16 -4.01
CA THR A 130 3.68 -19.98 -2.79
C THR A 130 2.23 -20.19 -2.33
N LEU A 131 1.25 -19.59 -3.01
CA LEU A 131 -0.17 -19.68 -2.68
C LEU A 131 -0.81 -20.89 -3.34
#